data_AF-A0A9D5NEU8-F1
#
_entry.id   AF-A0A9D5NEU8-F1
#
_cell.length_a   1.000
_cell.length_b   1.000
_cell.length_c   1.000
_cell.angle_alpha   90.00
_cell.angle_beta   90.00
_cell.angle_gamma   90.00
#
_symmetry.space_group_name_H-M   'P 1'
#
loop_
_entity.id
_entity.type
_entity.pdbx_description
1 polymer ?
#
loop_
_entity_poly.entity_id
_entity_poly.type
_entity_poly.pdbx_seq_one_letter_code
_entity_poly.pdbx_strand_id
1 'polypeptide(L)'
;MAKVHACYLNKSGSIEIVSNYFQSESTSYGFKFSEMVRQRQIDFNPRYYSHFDHTRQKVFIQYTRTLDDAFALTHESKHFMNYLPNKSFQEEIFSETSSILSELRLGEYLKQTSLKRATELQIKNILYDNYNSFEEIKRNLKCVRIKDYDHKEVNSRIKYLIGLLLSIYINRHIKLGNITTSGYEKIRDHLENMPLSQLAHILDIDINLDNNILNISEGGLLKLEDSYKLEMSSLFRKEDKCYEKCRNCG
;
A
#
# COMPACT_ATOMS: atom_id res chain seq x y z
N MET A 1 -12.11 3.61 28.03
CA MET A 1 -11.12 3.10 27.05
C MET A 1 -11.33 1.61 26.87
N ALA A 2 -12.00 1.18 25.80
CA ALA A 2 -12.18 -0.24 25.52
C ALA A 2 -10.84 -0.81 25.00
N LYS A 3 -10.30 -1.82 25.70
CA LYS A 3 -9.13 -2.58 25.25
C LYS A 3 -9.48 -3.28 23.93
N VAL A 4 -9.01 -2.71 22.83
CA VAL A 4 -9.05 -3.34 21.51
C VAL A 4 -8.38 -4.71 21.65
N HIS A 5 -9.12 -5.79 21.37
CA HIS A 5 -8.52 -7.11 21.24
C HIS A 5 -7.58 -7.07 20.03
N ALA A 6 -6.30 -6.83 20.28
CA ALA A 6 -5.25 -7.06 19.30
C ALA A 6 -5.33 -8.54 18.91
N CYS A 7 -5.52 -8.82 17.62
CA CYS A 7 -5.40 -10.18 17.13
C CYS A 7 -3.93 -10.59 17.26
N TYR A 8 -3.61 -11.35 18.30
CA TYR A 8 -2.25 -11.80 18.54
C TYR A 8 -1.86 -12.83 17.48
N LEU A 9 -0.99 -12.43 16.57
CA LEU A 9 -0.42 -13.33 15.57
C LEU A 9 0.99 -13.72 15.98
N ASN A 10 1.26 -15.03 15.96
CA ASN A 10 2.63 -15.51 16.05
C ASN A 10 3.31 -15.43 14.66
N LYS A 11 4.65 -15.55 14.60
CA LYS A 11 5.41 -15.50 13.34
C LYS A 11 4.86 -16.45 12.28
N SER A 12 4.51 -17.67 12.69
CA SER A 12 3.95 -18.69 11.79
C SER A 12 2.59 -18.29 11.24
N GLY A 13 1.73 -17.68 12.07
CA GLY A 13 0.43 -17.17 11.66
C GLY A 13 0.53 -16.02 10.65
N SER A 14 1.49 -15.10 10.82
CA SER A 14 1.75 -14.06 9.82
C SER A 14 2.25 -14.66 8.51
N ILE A 15 3.16 -15.63 8.56
CA ILE A 15 3.65 -16.34 7.36
C ILE A 15 2.52 -17.10 6.66
N GLU A 16 1.66 -17.80 7.41
CA GLU A 16 0.55 -18.58 6.86
C GLU A 16 -0.47 -17.68 6.16
N ILE A 17 -0.88 -16.58 6.80
CA ILE A 17 -1.78 -15.59 6.19
C ILE A 17 -1.21 -15.08 4.87
N VAL A 18 0.05 -14.65 4.88
CA VAL A 18 0.68 -14.06 3.70
C VAL A 18 0.94 -15.10 2.61
N SER A 19 1.25 -16.35 2.99
CA SER A 19 1.40 -17.46 2.03
C SER A 19 0.08 -17.76 1.32
N ASN A 20 -1.00 -17.93 2.09
CA ASN A 20 -2.33 -18.20 1.53
C ASN A 20 -2.81 -17.05 0.65
N TYR A 21 -2.57 -15.81 1.07
CA TYR A 21 -2.85 -14.63 0.26
C TYR A 21 -2.09 -14.64 -1.07
N PHE A 22 -0.76 -14.79 -1.06
CA PHE A 22 0.03 -14.77 -2.30
C PHE A 22 -0.29 -15.96 -3.22
N GLN A 23 -0.61 -17.13 -2.66
CA GLN A 23 -1.10 -18.26 -3.46
C GLN A 23 -2.44 -17.96 -4.14
N SER A 24 -3.34 -17.26 -3.44
CA SER A 24 -4.63 -16.84 -4.02
C SER A 24 -4.50 -15.73 -5.07
N GLU A 25 -3.45 -14.90 -4.98
CA GLU A 25 -3.17 -13.80 -5.90
C GLU A 25 -2.57 -14.27 -7.24
N SER A 26 -1.59 -15.18 -7.19
CA SER A 26 -1.07 -15.87 -8.38
C SER A 26 -0.16 -17.04 -8.00
N THR A 27 -0.12 -18.07 -8.85
CA THR A 27 0.81 -19.20 -8.68
C THR A 27 2.27 -18.74 -8.59
N SER A 28 2.65 -17.72 -9.36
CA SER A 28 4.03 -17.17 -9.35
C SER A 28 4.39 -16.53 -8.02
N TYR A 29 3.52 -15.67 -7.47
CA TYR A 29 3.80 -15.03 -6.18
C TYR A 29 3.72 -16.01 -5.01
N GLY A 30 2.78 -16.96 -5.04
CA GLY A 30 2.73 -18.06 -4.08
C GLY A 30 4.05 -18.85 -4.05
N PHE A 31 4.59 -19.17 -5.23
CA PHE A 31 5.88 -19.85 -5.35
C PHE A 31 7.04 -18.97 -4.82
N LYS A 32 7.15 -17.72 -5.28
CA LYS A 32 8.20 -16.79 -4.82
C LYS A 32 8.19 -16.62 -3.30
N PHE A 33 7.03 -16.44 -2.69
CA PHE A 33 6.92 -16.28 -1.24
C PHE A 33 7.33 -17.56 -0.49
N SER A 34 6.91 -18.71 -0.99
CA SER A 34 7.27 -20.01 -0.41
C SER A 34 8.78 -20.23 -0.45
N GLU A 35 9.43 -19.81 -1.53
CA GLU A 35 10.89 -19.83 -1.65
C GLU A 35 11.56 -18.89 -0.64
N MET A 36 11.04 -17.68 -0.42
CA MET A 36 11.56 -16.77 0.60
C MET A 36 11.52 -17.38 2.00
N VAL A 37 10.42 -18.05 2.35
CA VAL A 37 10.28 -18.76 3.64
C VAL A 37 11.29 -19.90 3.72
N ARG A 38 11.38 -20.73 2.69
CA ARG A 38 12.31 -21.88 2.62
C ARG A 38 13.77 -21.47 2.75
N GLN A 39 14.14 -20.36 2.10
CA GLN A 39 15.49 -19.81 2.09
C GLN A 39 15.80 -18.92 3.30
N ARG A 40 14.87 -18.79 4.26
CA ARG A 40 15.02 -17.96 5.47
C ARG A 40 15.33 -16.48 5.16
N GLN A 41 14.72 -15.97 4.11
CA GLN A 41 14.85 -14.57 3.68
C GLN A 41 13.93 -13.62 4.46
N ILE A 42 13.18 -14.12 5.44
CA ILE A 42 12.29 -13.32 6.29
C ILE A 42 12.82 -13.34 7.73
N ASP A 43 13.00 -12.16 8.32
CA ASP A 43 13.48 -11.98 9.68
C ASP A 43 12.49 -11.17 10.52
N PHE A 44 11.91 -11.80 11.53
CA PHE A 44 11.03 -11.14 12.49
C PHE A 44 11.82 -10.72 13.72
N ASN A 45 12.04 -9.40 13.86
CA ASN A 45 12.78 -8.82 14.97
C ASN A 45 12.11 -7.52 15.44
N PRO A 46 11.73 -7.42 16.73
CA PRO A 46 11.04 -6.23 17.26
C PRO A 46 11.91 -4.95 17.27
N ARG A 47 13.23 -5.06 17.06
CA ARG A 47 14.17 -3.94 17.10
C ARG A 47 14.43 -3.27 15.75
N TYR A 48 13.94 -3.85 14.66
CA TYR A 48 14.09 -3.26 13.33
C TYR A 48 12.85 -2.47 12.95
N TYR A 49 13.01 -1.48 12.07
CA TYR A 49 11.91 -1.00 11.24
C TYR A 49 11.66 -2.04 10.14
N SER A 50 10.41 -2.23 9.74
CA SER A 50 10.10 -3.13 8.62
C SER A 50 10.71 -2.57 7.34
N HIS A 51 11.47 -3.39 6.61
CA HIS A 51 12.07 -3.03 5.33
C HIS A 51 12.61 -4.25 4.59
N PHE A 52 12.69 -4.15 3.27
CA PHE A 52 13.50 -5.01 2.42
C PHE A 52 14.93 -4.47 2.31
N ASP A 53 15.90 -5.28 2.73
CA ASP A 53 17.34 -5.05 2.52
C ASP A 53 17.80 -5.73 1.23
N HIS A 54 17.98 -4.91 0.19
CA HIS A 54 18.46 -5.36 -1.13
C HIS A 54 19.90 -5.89 -1.11
N THR A 55 20.74 -5.48 -0.15
CA THR A 55 22.13 -5.97 -0.08
C THR A 55 22.18 -7.39 0.46
N ARG A 56 21.34 -7.68 1.45
CA ARG A 56 21.24 -9.01 2.07
C ARG A 56 20.20 -9.91 1.40
N GLN A 57 19.42 -9.37 0.47
CA GLN A 57 18.26 -10.02 -0.12
C GLN A 57 17.38 -10.60 1.01
N LYS A 58 17.00 -9.74 1.96
CA LYS A 58 16.27 -10.15 3.16
C LYS A 58 15.18 -9.15 3.52
N VAL A 59 14.02 -9.66 3.91
CA VAL A 59 12.89 -8.90 4.45
C VAL A 59 12.98 -8.90 5.98
N PHE A 60 13.07 -7.72 6.57
CA PHE A 60 13.02 -7.50 8.01
C PHE A 60 11.65 -6.99 8.40
N ILE A 61 11.04 -7.58 9.43
CA ILE A 61 9.73 -7.20 9.96
C ILE A 61 9.86 -6.81 11.42
N GLN A 62 9.39 -5.61 11.74
CA GLN A 62 9.21 -5.17 13.11
C GLN A 62 8.12 -6.02 13.76
N TYR A 63 8.52 -7.06 14.49
CA TYR A 63 7.56 -8.03 15.00
C TYR A 63 6.82 -7.52 16.24
N THR A 64 5.55 -7.17 16.05
CA THR A 64 4.65 -6.61 17.08
C THR A 64 3.65 -7.62 17.64
N ARG A 65 3.55 -8.81 17.02
CA ARG A 65 2.55 -9.86 17.29
C ARG A 65 1.13 -9.42 16.96
N THR A 66 0.97 -8.60 15.94
CA THR A 66 -0.33 -8.08 15.52
C THR A 66 -0.57 -8.35 14.04
N LEU A 67 -1.75 -7.98 13.54
CA LEU A 67 -2.05 -8.06 12.11
C LEU A 67 -1.14 -7.19 11.26
N ASP A 68 -0.56 -6.14 11.84
CA ASP A 68 0.42 -5.25 11.22
C ASP A 68 1.63 -6.04 10.72
N ASP A 69 2.02 -7.12 11.41
CA ASP A 69 3.12 -7.98 10.99
C ASP A 69 2.84 -8.65 9.65
N ALA A 70 1.58 -9.04 9.38
CA ALA A 70 1.19 -9.65 8.11
C ALA A 70 1.14 -8.60 6.99
N PHE A 71 0.63 -7.41 7.27
CA PHE A 71 0.61 -6.29 6.32
C PHE A 71 2.03 -5.84 5.94
N ALA A 72 2.88 -5.60 6.94
CA ALA A 72 4.29 -5.27 6.72
C ALA A 72 5.01 -6.40 5.97
N LEU A 73 4.74 -7.67 6.30
CA LEU A 73 5.32 -8.80 5.58
C LEU A 73 4.89 -8.83 4.12
N THR A 74 3.63 -8.59 3.82
CA THR A 74 3.13 -8.48 2.44
C THR A 74 3.80 -7.33 1.69
N HIS A 75 3.89 -6.15 2.31
CA HIS A 75 4.53 -4.96 1.72
C HIS A 75 5.98 -5.23 1.34
N GLU A 76 6.80 -5.63 2.33
CA GLU A 76 8.24 -5.84 2.11
C GLU A 76 8.53 -7.05 1.23
N SER A 77 7.70 -8.09 1.31
CA SER A 77 7.83 -9.23 0.41
C SER A 77 7.53 -8.87 -1.03
N LYS A 78 6.63 -7.91 -1.28
CA LYS A 78 6.46 -7.37 -2.64
C LYS A 78 7.68 -6.61 -3.12
N HIS A 79 8.31 -5.78 -2.28
CA HIS A 79 9.57 -5.14 -2.65
C HIS A 79 10.65 -6.16 -3.01
N PHE A 80 10.77 -7.24 -2.24
CA PHE A 80 11.69 -8.34 -2.52
C PHE A 80 11.39 -9.02 -3.86
N MET A 81 10.14 -9.44 -4.08
CA MET A 81 9.74 -10.21 -5.26
C MET A 81 9.86 -9.45 -6.58
N ASN A 82 9.83 -8.12 -6.48
CA ASN A 82 9.86 -7.16 -7.57
C ASN A 82 11.13 -6.31 -7.50
N TYR A 83 12.20 -6.85 -6.91
CA TYR A 83 13.46 -6.16 -6.82
C TYR A 83 14.06 -6.01 -8.22
N LEU A 84 14.35 -4.75 -8.57
CA LEU A 84 15.11 -4.36 -9.75
C LEU A 84 16.32 -3.57 -9.25
N PRO A 85 17.55 -3.91 -9.62
CA PRO A 85 18.72 -3.11 -9.28
C PRO A 85 18.67 -1.78 -10.03
N ASN A 86 19.12 -0.69 -9.38
CA ASN A 86 19.20 0.66 -9.97
C ASN A 86 17.86 1.24 -10.45
N LYS A 87 16.81 1.15 -9.63
CA LYS A 87 15.50 1.73 -9.94
C LYS A 87 15.59 3.23 -10.22
N SER A 88 14.99 3.64 -11.33
CA SER A 88 14.60 5.02 -11.58
C SER A 88 13.54 5.48 -10.57
N PHE A 89 13.37 6.79 -10.44
CA PHE A 89 12.35 7.38 -9.57
C PHE A 89 10.94 6.84 -9.84
N GLN A 90 10.62 6.63 -11.11
CA GLN A 90 9.35 6.05 -11.55
C GLN A 90 9.20 4.59 -11.09
N GLU A 91 10.24 3.77 -11.23
CA GLU A 91 10.23 2.37 -10.76
C GLU A 91 10.11 2.27 -9.24
N GLU A 92 10.62 3.26 -8.50
CA GLU A 92 10.40 3.34 -7.05
C GLU A 92 8.95 3.65 -6.70
N ILE A 93 8.29 4.61 -7.38
CA ILE A 93 6.85 4.88 -7.21
C ILE A 93 6.04 3.61 -7.49
N PHE A 94 6.39 2.86 -8.54
CA PHE A 94 5.70 1.61 -8.86
C PHE A 94 5.95 0.52 -7.84
N SER A 95 7.16 0.46 -7.29
CA SER A 95 7.48 -0.46 -6.21
C SER A 95 6.56 -0.24 -5.00
N GLU A 96 6.38 1.03 -4.59
CA GLU A 96 5.45 1.42 -3.52
C GLU A 96 3.98 1.17 -3.92
N THR A 97 3.62 1.50 -5.15
CA THR A 97 2.25 1.28 -5.66
C THR A 97 1.87 -0.20 -5.56
N SER A 98 2.78 -1.10 -5.94
CA SER A 98 2.55 -2.56 -5.94
C SER A 98 2.49 -3.13 -4.52
N SER A 99 3.38 -2.69 -3.62
CA SER A 99 3.41 -3.16 -2.23
C SER A 99 2.16 -2.71 -1.46
N ILE A 100 1.78 -1.42 -1.55
CA ILE A 100 0.60 -0.88 -0.89
C ILE A 100 -0.69 -1.45 -1.49
N LEU A 101 -0.76 -1.62 -2.82
CA LEU A 101 -1.91 -2.29 -3.44
C LEU A 101 -2.07 -3.71 -2.89
N SER A 102 -0.98 -4.43 -2.68
CA SER A 102 -1.01 -5.77 -2.10
C SER A 102 -1.49 -5.78 -0.64
N GLU A 103 -1.16 -4.76 0.15
CA GLU A 103 -1.73 -4.59 1.50
C GLU A 103 -3.25 -4.37 1.47
N LEU A 104 -3.74 -3.50 0.59
CA LEU A 104 -5.18 -3.26 0.44
C LEU A 104 -5.92 -4.54 0.02
N ARG A 105 -5.32 -5.32 -0.88
CA ARG A 105 -5.88 -6.58 -1.38
C ARG A 105 -5.81 -7.70 -0.34
N LEU A 106 -4.73 -7.80 0.44
CA LEU A 106 -4.68 -8.64 1.64
C LEU A 106 -5.84 -8.28 2.58
N GLY A 107 -6.09 -6.98 2.75
CA GLY A 107 -7.23 -6.48 3.51
C GLY A 107 -8.57 -7.02 3.00
N GLU A 108 -8.83 -6.94 1.69
CA GLU A 108 -10.06 -7.50 1.12
C GLU A 108 -10.15 -9.03 1.25
N TYR A 109 -9.03 -9.73 1.09
CA TYR A 109 -8.94 -11.18 1.31
C TYR A 109 -9.32 -11.54 2.75
N LEU A 110 -8.76 -10.85 3.74
CA LEU A 110 -9.00 -11.13 5.15
C LEU A 110 -10.41 -10.72 5.63
N LYS A 111 -11.09 -9.79 4.96
CA LYS A 111 -12.51 -9.45 5.28
C LYS A 111 -13.47 -10.61 5.10
N GLN A 112 -13.09 -11.64 4.35
CA GLN A 112 -13.87 -12.86 4.15
C GLN A 112 -13.64 -13.89 5.27
N THR A 113 -12.75 -13.59 6.21
CA THR A 113 -12.36 -14.48 7.32
C THR A 113 -12.88 -13.95 8.66
N SER A 114 -12.63 -14.70 9.74
CA SER A 114 -12.91 -14.25 11.12
C SER A 114 -12.14 -12.99 11.54
N LEU A 115 -11.11 -12.58 10.77
CA LEU A 115 -10.27 -11.42 11.05
C LEU A 115 -10.86 -10.08 10.58
N LYS A 116 -12.02 -10.09 9.91
CA LYS A 116 -12.65 -8.92 9.27
C LYS A 116 -12.54 -7.60 10.07
N ARG A 117 -12.90 -7.61 11.35
CA ARG A 117 -12.90 -6.38 12.17
C ARG A 117 -11.49 -5.84 12.42
N ALA A 118 -10.53 -6.72 12.71
CA ALA A 118 -9.14 -6.32 12.90
C ALA A 118 -8.54 -5.80 11.58
N THR A 119 -8.91 -6.42 10.46
CA THR A 119 -8.53 -5.99 9.12
C THR A 119 -9.08 -4.61 8.74
N GLU A 120 -10.38 -4.36 8.99
CA GLU A 120 -10.99 -3.05 8.72
C GLU A 120 -10.29 -1.94 9.52
N LEU A 121 -9.92 -2.19 10.77
CA LEU A 121 -9.14 -1.26 11.59
C LEU A 121 -7.74 -1.03 11.02
N GLN A 122 -7.07 -2.09 10.53
CA GLN A 122 -5.73 -1.95 9.99
C GLN A 122 -5.68 -1.17 8.69
N ILE A 123 -6.61 -1.42 7.76
CA ILE A 123 -6.75 -0.61 6.54
C ILE A 123 -7.02 0.85 6.91
N LYS A 124 -7.84 1.09 7.93
CA LYS A 124 -8.13 2.44 8.43
C LYS A 124 -6.89 3.13 8.99
N ASN A 125 -6.02 2.43 9.73
CA ASN A 125 -4.76 2.99 10.23
C ASN A 125 -3.81 3.37 9.08
N ILE A 126 -3.61 2.46 8.11
CA ILE A 126 -2.79 2.71 6.91
C ILE A 126 -3.27 3.98 6.20
N LEU A 127 -4.58 4.13 6.01
CA LEU A 127 -5.09 5.33 5.36
C LEU A 127 -4.92 6.56 6.26
N TYR A 128 -5.38 6.51 7.52
CA TYR A 128 -5.40 7.65 8.43
C TYR A 128 -4.03 8.24 8.72
N ASP A 129 -3.02 7.41 8.99
CA ASP A 129 -1.66 7.86 9.27
C ASP A 129 -1.06 8.62 8.08
N ASN A 130 -1.55 8.35 6.88
CA ASN A 130 -1.16 9.03 5.65
C ASN A 130 -2.00 10.27 5.30
N TYR A 131 -3.13 10.51 5.97
CA TYR A 131 -4.00 11.64 5.65
C TYR A 131 -3.33 12.99 5.94
N ASN A 132 -2.70 13.10 7.11
CA ASN A 132 -1.99 14.33 7.49
C ASN A 132 -0.79 14.59 6.57
N SER A 133 -0.05 13.52 6.23
CA SER A 133 1.05 13.56 5.28
C SER A 133 0.59 13.98 3.88
N PHE A 134 -0.60 13.55 3.46
CA PHE A 134 -1.21 13.96 2.19
C PHE A 134 -1.57 15.45 2.16
N GLU A 135 -2.21 15.99 3.20
CA GLU A 135 -2.56 17.42 3.26
C GLU A 135 -1.30 18.31 3.32
N GLU A 136 -0.26 17.86 4.03
CA GLU A 136 1.04 18.52 4.06
C GLU A 136 1.71 18.50 2.67
N ILE A 137 1.71 17.35 2.01
CA ILE A 137 2.30 17.20 0.68
C ILE A 137 1.47 17.89 -0.39
N LYS A 138 0.15 17.96 -0.30
CA LYS A 138 -0.70 18.78 -1.17
C LYS A 138 -0.39 20.27 -1.06
N ARG A 139 -0.14 20.77 0.16
CA ARG A 139 0.31 22.16 0.36
C ARG A 139 1.66 22.42 -0.31
N ASN A 140 2.55 21.42 -0.29
CA ASN A 140 3.88 21.52 -0.86
C ASN A 140 3.90 21.27 -2.39
N LEU A 141 3.07 20.36 -2.91
CA LEU A 141 2.97 19.91 -4.32
C LEU A 141 2.46 20.97 -5.30
N LYS A 142 1.89 22.08 -4.83
CA LYS A 142 1.47 23.17 -5.72
C LYS A 142 2.62 23.77 -6.55
N CYS A 143 3.88 23.57 -6.15
CA CYS A 143 5.09 23.85 -6.95
C CYS A 143 6.31 23.13 -6.33
N VAL A 144 6.40 21.80 -6.38
CA VAL A 144 7.66 21.14 -5.95
C VAL A 144 8.66 21.14 -7.10
N ARG A 145 9.57 22.11 -7.09
CA ARG A 145 10.90 21.89 -7.66
C ARG A 145 11.62 20.96 -6.69
N ILE A 146 11.80 19.69 -7.07
CA ILE A 146 12.48 18.66 -6.26
C ILE A 146 13.93 19.04 -5.91
N LYS A 147 14.45 20.16 -6.43
CA LYS A 147 15.84 20.64 -6.27
C LYS A 147 16.19 21.27 -4.89
N ASP A 148 15.22 21.63 -4.04
CA ASP A 148 15.51 22.47 -2.86
C ASP A 148 15.19 21.83 -1.49
N TYR A 149 14.79 20.57 -1.44
CA TYR A 149 14.54 19.84 -0.19
C TYR A 149 15.60 18.76 0.01
N ASP A 150 15.99 18.50 1.27
CA ASP A 150 16.87 17.39 1.63
C ASP A 150 16.38 16.09 0.94
N HIS A 151 17.11 15.70 -0.10
CA HIS A 151 16.54 14.99 -1.25
C HIS A 151 16.15 13.55 -0.96
N LYS A 152 16.52 12.97 0.17
CA LYS A 152 16.30 11.54 0.41
C LYS A 152 14.98 11.28 1.14
N GLU A 153 14.74 11.98 2.24
CA GLU A 153 13.56 11.73 3.07
C GLU A 153 12.28 12.28 2.41
N VAL A 154 12.35 13.50 1.88
CA VAL A 154 11.21 14.13 1.19
C VAL A 154 10.82 13.35 -0.06
N ASN A 155 11.81 12.89 -0.84
CA ASN A 155 11.52 12.06 -2.01
C ASN A 155 10.94 10.69 -1.62
N SER A 156 11.40 10.07 -0.53
CA SER A 156 10.82 8.81 -0.06
C SER A 156 9.35 8.98 0.35
N ARG A 157 9.01 10.03 1.11
CA ARG A 157 7.62 10.32 1.50
C ARG A 157 6.73 10.64 0.32
N ILE A 158 7.24 11.44 -0.64
CA ILE A 158 6.51 11.76 -1.87
C ILE A 158 6.23 10.49 -2.67
N LYS A 159 7.25 9.64 -2.91
CA LYS A 159 7.09 8.36 -3.63
C LYS A 159 6.03 7.48 -2.96
N TYR A 160 6.13 7.32 -1.65
CA TYR A 160 5.17 6.52 -0.88
C TYR A 160 3.74 7.05 -1.03
N LEU A 161 3.52 8.37 -0.90
CA LEU A 161 2.18 8.95 -1.01
C LEU A 161 1.61 8.85 -2.42
N ILE A 162 2.42 9.07 -3.45
CA ILE A 162 1.97 8.85 -4.83
C ILE A 162 1.64 7.38 -5.03
N GLY A 163 2.49 6.48 -4.53
CA GLY A 163 2.26 5.04 -4.53
C GLY A 163 0.91 4.72 -3.89
N LEU A 164 0.66 5.21 -2.67
CA LEU A 164 -0.60 5.05 -1.95
C LEU A 164 -1.81 5.54 -2.74
N LEU A 165 -1.74 6.76 -3.28
CA LEU A 165 -2.83 7.37 -4.03
C LEU A 165 -3.13 6.56 -5.30
N LEU A 166 -2.10 6.13 -6.03
CA LEU A 166 -2.24 5.25 -7.18
C LEU A 166 -2.83 3.89 -6.78
N SER A 167 -2.37 3.28 -5.69
CA SER A 167 -2.89 2.01 -5.19
C SER A 167 -4.38 2.11 -4.83
N ILE A 168 -4.80 3.17 -4.14
CA ILE A 168 -6.21 3.41 -3.80
C ILE A 168 -7.05 3.59 -5.06
N TYR A 169 -6.55 4.42 -5.99
CA TYR A 169 -7.23 4.68 -7.25
C TYR A 169 -7.42 3.39 -8.07
N ILE A 170 -6.35 2.60 -8.23
CA ILE A 170 -6.38 1.30 -8.91
C ILE A 170 -7.34 0.34 -8.20
N ASN A 171 -7.23 0.19 -6.88
CA ASN A 171 -8.08 -0.69 -6.09
C ASN A 171 -9.57 -0.36 -6.27
N ARG A 172 -9.90 0.93 -6.32
CA ARG A 172 -11.27 1.39 -6.59
C ARG A 172 -11.76 0.96 -7.98
N HIS A 173 -10.95 1.17 -9.02
CA HIS A 173 -11.33 0.78 -10.38
C HIS A 173 -11.50 -0.73 -10.53
N ILE A 174 -10.72 -1.54 -9.80
CA ILE A 174 -10.94 -2.98 -9.68
C ILE A 174 -12.29 -3.27 -9.01
N LYS A 175 -12.58 -2.65 -7.87
CA LYS A 175 -13.85 -2.84 -7.13
C LYS A 175 -15.07 -2.46 -7.97
N LEU A 176 -14.96 -1.44 -8.81
CA LEU A 176 -16.02 -0.99 -9.71
C LEU A 176 -16.19 -1.87 -10.96
N GLY A 177 -15.30 -2.85 -11.17
CA GLY A 177 -15.31 -3.69 -12.37
C GLY A 177 -14.81 -2.99 -13.63
N ASN A 178 -14.27 -1.77 -13.51
CA ASN A 178 -13.68 -1.03 -14.61
C ASN A 178 -12.39 -1.70 -15.11
N ILE A 179 -11.73 -2.45 -14.21
CA ILE A 179 -10.57 -3.29 -14.49
C ILE A 179 -10.98 -4.74 -14.20
N THR A 180 -10.95 -5.62 -15.20
CA THR A 180 -11.21 -7.06 -14.99
C THR A 180 -10.09 -7.70 -14.16
N THR A 181 -10.29 -8.88 -13.57
CA THR A 181 -9.21 -9.60 -12.88
C THR A 181 -8.00 -9.84 -13.80
N SER A 182 -8.22 -10.18 -15.08
CA SER A 182 -7.11 -10.25 -16.06
C SER A 182 -6.52 -8.89 -16.39
N GLY A 183 -7.33 -7.83 -16.33
CA GLY A 183 -6.88 -6.43 -16.45
C GLY A 183 -6.05 -6.01 -15.25
N TYR A 184 -6.36 -6.51 -14.06
CA TYR A 184 -5.57 -6.32 -12.84
C TYR A 184 -4.26 -7.10 -12.93
N GLU A 185 -4.26 -8.35 -13.38
CA GLU A 185 -3.01 -9.09 -13.60
C GLU A 185 -2.15 -8.41 -14.67
N LYS A 186 -2.77 -7.93 -15.76
CA LYS A 186 -2.07 -7.11 -16.76
C LYS A 186 -1.54 -5.82 -16.15
N ILE A 187 -2.34 -5.04 -15.42
CA ILE A 187 -1.87 -3.81 -14.78
C ILE A 187 -0.77 -4.13 -13.76
N ARG A 188 -0.93 -5.14 -12.91
CA ARG A 188 0.06 -5.59 -11.92
C ARG A 188 1.38 -5.99 -12.57
N ASP A 189 1.34 -6.87 -13.56
CA ASP A 189 2.53 -7.38 -14.26
C ASP A 189 3.12 -6.30 -15.19
N HIS A 190 2.31 -5.31 -15.60
CA HIS A 190 2.77 -4.17 -16.38
C HIS A 190 3.18 -2.98 -15.52
N LEU A 191 2.76 -2.82 -14.26
CA LEU A 191 3.10 -1.67 -13.41
C LEU A 191 4.62 -1.55 -13.27
N GLU A 192 5.32 -2.69 -13.26
CA GLU A 192 6.78 -2.76 -13.20
C GLU A 192 7.46 -2.35 -14.51
N ASN A 193 6.76 -2.43 -15.65
CA ASN A 193 7.32 -2.24 -17.00
C ASN A 193 6.62 -1.13 -17.81
N MET A 194 5.61 -0.48 -17.25
CA MET A 194 4.74 0.49 -17.94
C MET A 194 5.28 1.90 -17.73
N PRO A 195 5.43 2.70 -18.81
CA PRO A 195 5.73 4.12 -18.69
C PRO A 195 4.69 4.84 -17.81
N LEU A 196 5.14 5.74 -16.94
CA LEU A 196 4.25 6.51 -16.07
C LEU A 196 3.19 7.27 -16.87
N SER A 197 3.55 7.75 -18.06
CA SER A 197 2.62 8.39 -19.01
C SER A 197 1.50 7.45 -19.48
N GLN A 198 1.80 6.16 -19.67
CA GLN A 198 0.80 5.17 -20.05
C GLN A 198 -0.11 4.81 -18.88
N LEU A 199 0.44 4.69 -17.66
CA LEU A 199 -0.39 4.53 -16.46
C LEU A 199 -1.28 5.74 -16.25
N ALA A 200 -0.71 6.95 -16.31
CA ALA A 200 -1.40 8.23 -16.23
C ALA A 200 -2.59 8.27 -17.22
N HIS A 201 -2.36 7.83 -18.45
CA HIS A 201 -3.41 7.70 -19.46
C HIS A 201 -4.50 6.67 -19.08
N ILE A 202 -4.12 5.45 -18.65
CA ILE A 202 -5.08 4.40 -18.24
C ILE A 202 -5.94 4.86 -17.06
N LEU A 203 -5.31 5.58 -16.13
CA LEU A 203 -5.95 6.07 -14.93
C LEU A 203 -6.68 7.40 -15.16
N ASP A 204 -6.56 8.03 -16.33
CA ASP A 204 -7.07 9.37 -16.61
C ASP A 204 -6.60 10.40 -15.56
N ILE A 205 -5.30 10.39 -15.25
CA ILE A 205 -4.66 11.34 -14.34
C ILE A 205 -3.54 12.03 -15.11
N ASP A 206 -3.46 13.35 -15.01
CA ASP A 206 -2.42 14.13 -15.67
C ASP A 206 -1.17 14.21 -14.79
N ILE A 207 -0.30 13.21 -14.99
CA ILE A 207 0.99 13.04 -14.33
C ILE A 207 2.05 12.90 -15.42
N ASN A 208 3.13 13.67 -15.31
CA ASN A 208 4.31 13.50 -16.15
C ASN A 208 5.60 13.50 -15.32
N LEU A 209 6.65 12.93 -15.91
CA LEU A 209 8.00 12.97 -15.36
C LEU A 209 8.88 13.75 -16.34
N ASP A 210 9.42 14.88 -15.90
CA ASP A 210 10.37 15.70 -16.67
C ASP A 210 11.68 15.83 -15.88
N ASN A 211 12.79 15.32 -16.40
CA ASN A 211 14.10 15.37 -15.74
C ASN A 211 14.09 14.84 -14.29
N ASN A 212 13.39 13.72 -14.03
CA ASN A 212 13.13 13.15 -12.70
C ASN A 212 12.29 14.05 -11.77
N ILE A 213 11.66 15.09 -12.31
CA ILE A 213 10.67 15.92 -11.62
C ILE A 213 9.30 15.37 -11.98
N LEU A 214 8.58 14.93 -10.97
CA LEU A 214 7.18 14.56 -11.13
C LEU A 214 6.31 15.82 -11.14
N ASN A 215 5.59 16.03 -12.22
CA ASN A 215 4.55 17.05 -12.29
C ASN A 215 3.19 16.37 -12.27
N ILE A 216 2.34 16.78 -11.33
CA ILE A 216 0.93 16.38 -11.26
C ILE A 216 0.13 17.66 -11.48
N SER A 217 -0.75 17.70 -12.47
CA SER A 217 -1.59 18.88 -12.65
C SER A 217 -2.63 19.00 -11.54
N GLU A 218 -3.19 20.20 -11.36
CA GLU A 218 -4.22 20.42 -10.35
C GLU A 218 -5.42 19.48 -10.53
N GLY A 219 -5.83 19.25 -11.78
CA GLY A 219 -6.89 18.29 -12.11
C GLY A 219 -6.52 16.85 -11.75
N GLY A 220 -5.28 16.43 -12.00
CA GLY A 220 -4.80 15.10 -11.60
C GLY A 220 -4.77 14.92 -10.08
N LEU A 221 -4.32 15.94 -9.35
CA LEU A 221 -4.25 15.92 -7.89
C LEU A 221 -5.65 15.84 -7.27
N LEU A 222 -6.63 16.56 -7.82
CA LEU A 222 -8.03 16.50 -7.39
C LEU A 222 -8.63 15.10 -7.58
N LYS A 223 -8.38 14.43 -8.71
CA LYS A 223 -8.87 13.05 -8.96
C LYS A 223 -8.31 12.03 -7.95
N LEU A 224 -7.02 12.15 -7.62
CA LEU A 224 -6.37 11.31 -6.61
C LEU A 224 -6.95 11.57 -5.21
N GLU A 225 -7.09 12.84 -4.85
CA GLU A 225 -7.67 13.27 -3.57
C GLU A 225 -9.12 12.77 -3.40
N ASP A 226 -9.94 12.91 -4.43
CA ASP A 226 -11.34 12.47 -4.41
C ASP A 226 -11.44 10.96 -4.18
N SER A 227 -10.55 10.18 -4.80
CA SER A 227 -10.52 8.73 -4.60
C SER A 227 -10.08 8.35 -3.19
N TYR A 228 -9.08 9.05 -2.66
CA TYR A 228 -8.64 8.89 -1.28
C TYR A 228 -9.76 9.23 -0.28
N LYS A 229 -10.40 10.40 -0.43
CA LYS A 229 -11.51 10.86 0.41
C LYS A 229 -12.71 9.92 0.37
N LEU A 230 -13.01 9.35 -0.80
CA LEU A 230 -14.09 8.38 -0.95
C LEU A 230 -13.79 7.05 -0.26
N GLU A 231 -12.57 6.53 -0.41
CA GLU A 231 -12.15 5.30 0.28
C GLU A 231 -12.21 5.49 1.80
N MET A 232 -11.66 6.61 2.30
CA MET A 232 -11.81 7.03 3.70
C MET A 232 -13.29 7.06 4.09
N SER A 233 -14.10 7.88 3.42
CA SER A 233 -15.54 8.04 3.75
C SER A 233 -16.28 6.70 3.79
N SER A 234 -15.96 5.76 2.90
CA SER A 234 -16.59 4.44 2.86
C SER A 234 -16.29 3.60 4.13
N LEU A 235 -15.09 3.76 4.70
CA LEU A 235 -14.65 3.07 5.91
C LEU A 235 -15.20 3.74 7.17
N PHE A 236 -15.32 5.07 7.20
CA PHE A 236 -15.83 5.80 8.37
C PHE A 236 -17.37 5.89 8.45
N ARG A 237 -18.10 5.81 7.33
CA ARG A 237 -19.59 5.86 7.31
C ARG A 237 -20.28 4.77 8.12
N LYS A 238 -19.59 3.68 8.48
CA LYS A 238 -20.15 2.61 9.33
C LYS A 238 -20.04 2.89 10.83
N GLU A 239 -19.18 3.81 11.26
CA GLU A 239 -19.03 4.14 12.69
C GLU A 239 -19.91 5.33 13.10
N ASP A 240 -20.24 6.26 12.21
CA ASP A 240 -21.07 7.43 12.54
C ASP A 240 -22.50 7.06 12.99
N LYS A 241 -23.09 5.97 12.46
CA LYS A 241 -24.41 5.50 12.92
C LYS A 241 -24.40 4.88 14.32
N CYS A 242 -23.25 4.42 14.81
CA CYS A 242 -23.09 3.92 16.19
C CYS A 242 -22.62 5.04 17.13
N TYR A 243 -21.80 5.97 16.65
CA TYR A 243 -21.32 7.10 17.45
C TYR A 243 -22.42 8.14 17.71
N GLU A 244 -23.28 8.44 16.73
CA GLU A 244 -24.43 9.36 16.92
C GLU A 244 -25.51 8.76 17.83
N LYS A 245 -25.72 7.44 17.80
CA LYS A 245 -26.62 6.77 18.76
C LYS A 245 -26.10 6.78 20.19
N CYS A 246 -24.78 6.70 20.41
CA CYS A 246 -24.22 6.82 21.77
C CYS A 246 -24.23 8.26 22.30
N ARG A 247 -24.26 9.29 21.45
CA ARG A 247 -24.39 10.70 21.88
C ARG A 247 -25.81 11.10 22.25
N ASN A 248 -26.83 10.42 21.73
CA ASN A 248 -28.23 10.69 22.03
C ASN A 248 -28.82 9.81 23.15
N CYS A 249 -27.97 9.04 23.84
CA CYS A 249 -28.33 8.21 25.00
C CYS A 249 -27.68 8.69 26.30
N GLY A 250 -27.17 9.93 26.33
CA GLY A 250 -26.64 10.61 27.52
C GLY A 250 -27.48 11.83 27.85
#